data_AF-A0A926UZF5-F1
#
_entry.id   AF-A0A926UZF5-F1
#
_cell.length_a   1.000
_cell.length_b   1.000
_cell.length_c   1.000
_cell.angle_alpha   90.00
_cell.angle_beta   90.00
_cell.angle_gamma   90.00
#
_symmetry.space_group_name_H-M   'P 1'
#
loop_
_entity.id
_entity.type
_entity.pdbx_description
1 polymer ?
#
loop_
_entity_poly.entity_id
_entity_poly.type
_entity_poly.pdbx_seq_one_letter_code
_entity_poly.pdbx_strand_id
1 'polypeptide(L)' 'MVLLIALFGVAWVAAAVIGTQAYFRGEQTKPIHERNWRSNGFEALAQTFTGSEIDYSNRVPAFQVVDAYTSRTLPNR' A
#
# COMPACT_ATOMS: atom_id res chain seq x y z
N MET A 1 -30.69 22.43 -3.91
CA MET A 1 -29.75 22.18 -2.80
C MET A 1 -29.40 20.71 -2.63
N VAL A 2 -30.38 19.79 -2.54
CA VAL A 2 -30.13 18.33 -2.41
C VAL A 2 -29.16 17.78 -3.47
N LEU A 3 -29.40 18.06 -4.75
CA LEU A 3 -28.55 17.56 -5.84
C LEU A 3 -27.10 18.06 -5.76
N LEU A 4 -26.89 19.30 -5.30
CA LEU A 4 -25.55 19.87 -5.19
C LEU A 4 -24.76 19.19 -4.05
N ILE A 5 -25.42 18.97 -2.91
CA ILE A 5 -24.83 18.24 -1.78
C ILE A 5 -24.50 16.80 -2.19
N ALA A 6 -25.43 16.13 -2.87
CA ALA A 6 -25.22 14.76 -3.35
C ALA A 6 -24.03 14.69 -4.33
N LEU A 7 -23.93 15.64 -5.27
CA LEU A 7 -22.82 15.70 -6.23
C LEU A 7 -21.47 15.78 -5.51
N PHE A 8 -21.31 16.73 -4.57
CA PHE A 8 -20.06 16.88 -3.84
C PHE A 8 -19.78 15.72 -2.90
N GLY A 9 -20.81 15.15 -2.27
CA GLY A 9 -20.67 13.95 -1.43
C GLY A 9 -20.15 12.76 -2.23
N VAL A 10 -20.74 12.47 -3.40
CA VAL A 10 -20.29 11.37 -4.27
C VAL A 10 -18.91 11.64 -4.83
N ALA A 11 -18.62 12.86 -5.29
CA ALA A 11 -17.30 13.22 -5.81
C ALA A 11 -16.20 13.07 -4.74
N TRP A 12 -16.49 13.46 -3.49
CA TRP A 12 -15.55 13.31 -2.38
C TRP A 12 -15.30 11.83 -2.05
N VAL A 13 -16.35 11.01 -1.97
CA VAL A 13 -16.20 9.56 -1.76
C VAL A 13 -15.39 8.93 -2.89
N ALA A 14 -15.68 9.29 -4.14
CA ALA A 14 -14.93 8.80 -5.30
C ALA A 14 -13.44 9.18 -5.21
N ALA A 15 -13.13 10.43 -4.86
CA ALA A 15 -11.75 10.89 -4.67
C ALA A 15 -11.04 10.13 -3.54
N ALA A 16 -11.71 9.87 -2.42
CA ALA A 16 -11.16 9.09 -1.32
C ALA A 16 -10.83 7.65 -1.75
N VAL A 17 -11.76 6.97 -2.42
CA VAL A 17 -11.56 5.60 -2.92
C VAL A 17 -10.40 5.53 -3.91
N ILE A 18 -10.37 6.44 -4.90
CA ILE A 18 -9.29 6.49 -5.89
C ILE A 18 -7.94 6.78 -5.23
N GLY A 19 -7.90 7.74 -4.30
CA GLY A 19 -6.68 8.07 -3.54
C GLY A 19 -6.15 6.88 -2.74
N THR A 20 -7.03 6.13 -2.06
CA THR A 20 -6.66 4.92 -1.34
C THR A 20 -6.09 3.87 -2.28
N GLN A 21 -6.74 3.60 -3.42
CA GLN A 21 -6.21 2.63 -4.40
C GLN A 21 -4.86 3.07 -4.96
N ALA A 22 -4.69 4.36 -5.29
CA ALA A 22 -3.45 4.90 -5.82
C ALA A 22 -2.30 4.77 -4.81
N TYR A 23 -2.56 5.09 -3.53
CA TYR A 23 -1.58 4.91 -2.46
C TYR A 23 -1.09 3.47 -2.36
N PHE A 24 -2.00 2.50 -2.23
CA PHE A 24 -1.60 1.10 -2.07
C PHE A 24 -0.91 0.55 -3.32
N ARG A 25 -1.36 0.89 -4.53
CA ARG A 25 -0.68 0.46 -5.77
C ARG A 25 0.74 1.02 -5.87
N GLY A 26 0.96 2.27 -5.47
CA GLY A 26 2.31 2.86 -5.39
C GLY A 26 3.19 2.15 -4.37
N GLU A 27 2.63 1.83 -3.20
CA GLU A 27 3.34 1.09 -2.15
C GLU A 27 3.68 -0.36 -2.55
N GLN A 28 2.88 -0.98 -3.41
CA GLN A 28 3.11 -2.33 -3.94
C GLN A 28 4.30 -2.40 -4.91
N THR A 29 4.64 -1.31 -5.60
CA THR A 29 5.72 -1.29 -6.61
C THR A 29 7.00 -0.60 -6.11
N LYS A 30 6.91 0.25 -5.09
CA LYS A 30 8.08 0.98 -4.61
C LYS A 30 9.13 0.04 -3.95
N PRO A 31 10.42 0.35 -4.05
CA PRO A 31 11.44 -0.27 -3.22
C PRO A 31 11.16 -0.05 -1.73
N ILE A 32 11.31 -1.08 -0.89
CA ILE A 32 10.96 -1.01 0.54
C ILE A 32 12.03 -1.60 1.47
N HIS A 33 12.00 -1.17 2.73
CA HIS A 33 12.79 -1.71 3.84
C HIS A 33 12.39 -3.14 4.21
N GLU A 34 13.31 -3.87 4.84
CA GLU A 34 13.11 -5.28 5.21
C GLU A 34 11.95 -5.47 6.20
N ARG A 35 11.75 -4.54 7.13
CA ARG A 35 10.64 -4.61 8.09
C ARG A 35 9.26 -4.56 7.43
N ASN A 36 9.13 -3.79 6.34
CA ASN A 36 7.87 -3.65 5.62
C ASN A 36 7.71 -4.80 4.62
N TRP A 37 8.82 -5.38 4.17
CA TRP A 37 8.85 -6.52 3.25
C TRP A 37 8.24 -7.78 3.86
N ARG A 38 8.28 -7.89 5.19
CA ARG A 38 7.72 -9.00 5.98
C ARG A 38 6.40 -8.65 6.67
N SER A 39 5.67 -7.63 6.18
CA SER A 39 4.40 -7.20 6.76
C SER A 39 3.20 -7.85 6.07
N ASN A 40 2.72 -8.97 6.64
CA ASN A 40 1.52 -9.66 6.15
C ASN A 40 0.26 -8.79 6.26
N GLY A 41 0.20 -7.92 7.28
CA GLY A 41 -0.91 -7.00 7.47
C GLY A 41 -0.99 -5.94 6.36
N PHE A 42 0.16 -5.41 5.92
CA PHE A 42 0.19 -4.50 4.78
C PHE A 42 -0.28 -5.19 3.50
N GLU A 43 0.20 -6.42 3.27
CA GLU A 43 -0.18 -7.21 2.09
C GLU A 43 -1.68 -7.48 2.03
N ALA A 44 -2.28 -7.91 3.14
CA ALA A 44 -3.73 -8.14 3.23
C ALA A 44 -4.53 -6.86 2.96
N LEU A 45 -4.13 -5.73 3.54
CA LEU A 45 -4.80 -4.44 3.30
C LEU A 45 -4.63 -3.99 1.84
N ALA A 46 -3.41 -4.08 1.30
CA ALA A 46 -3.12 -3.69 -0.08
C ALA A 46 -3.97 -4.50 -1.05
N GLN A 47 -4.03 -5.83 -0.90
CA GLN A 47 -4.88 -6.70 -1.72
C GLN A 47 -6.37 -6.35 -1.56
N THR A 48 -6.83 -6.09 -0.34
CA THR A 48 -8.23 -5.70 -0.08
C THR A 48 -8.60 -4.40 -0.79
N PHE A 49 -7.72 -3.40 -0.77
CA PHE A 49 -8.01 -2.10 -1.37
C PHE A 49 -7.75 -2.05 -2.87
N THR A 50 -6.77 -2.78 -3.41
CA THR A 50 -6.39 -2.67 -4.83
C THR A 50 -6.91 -3.82 -5.70
N GLY A 51 -7.34 -4.93 -5.07
CA GLY A 51 -7.71 -6.18 -5.75
C GLY A 51 -6.52 -6.92 -6.37
N SER A 52 -5.29 -6.49 -6.10
CA SER A 52 -4.06 -7.07 -6.65
C SER A 52 -3.16 -7.54 -5.53
N GLU A 53 -2.61 -8.75 -5.67
CA GLU A 53 -1.50 -9.21 -4.83
C GLU A 53 -0.23 -8.41 -5.13
N ILE A 54 0.72 -8.47 -4.20
CA ILE A 54 2.04 -7.86 -4.40
C ILE A 54 2.83 -8.74 -5.37
N ASP A 55 3.22 -8.16 -6.49
CA ASP A 55 4.14 -8.80 -7.41
C ASP A 55 5.60 -8.59 -6.94
N TYR A 56 6.15 -9.63 -6.29
CA TYR A 56 7.52 -9.64 -5.79
C TYR A 56 8.58 -9.73 -6.89
N SER A 57 8.21 -9.92 -8.17
CA SER A 57 9.16 -9.77 -9.29
C SER A 57 9.43 -8.30 -9.62
N ASN A 58 8.46 -7.43 -9.34
CA ASN A 58 8.51 -5.99 -9.62
C ASN A 58 8.82 -5.14 -8.38
N ARG A 59 8.58 -5.68 -7.17
CA ARG A 59 8.95 -5.04 -5.90
C ARG A 59 10.33 -5.55 -5.48
N VAL A 60 11.28 -4.66 -5.20
CA VAL A 60 12.65 -5.04 -4.78
C VAL A 60 13.01 -4.49 -3.40
N PRO A 61 13.83 -5.20 -2.60
CA PRO A 61 14.36 -4.65 -1.35
C PRO A 61 15.27 -3.45 -1.64
N ALA A 62 14.96 -2.29 -1.05
CA ALA A 62 15.67 -1.04 -1.34
C ALA A 62 17.09 -0.99 -0.77
N PHE A 63 17.37 -1.74 0.30
CA PHE A 63 18.56 -1.58 1.12
C PHE A 63 19.27 -2.92 1.37
N GLN A 64 19.75 -3.55 0.29
CA GLN A 64 20.38 -4.88 0.36
C GLN A 64 21.75 -4.90 1.07
N VAL A 65 22.47 -3.76 1.10
CA VAL A 65 23.83 -3.68 1.67
C VAL A 65 23.81 -3.22 3.14
N VAL A 66 23.03 -2.19 3.46
CA VAL A 66 22.82 -1.69 4.83
C VAL A 66 21.40 -1.14 4.93
N ASP A 67 20.54 -1.77 5.73
CA ASP A 67 19.25 -1.21 6.13
C ASP A 67 19.38 -0.67 7.56
N ALA A 68 19.31 0.65 7.72
CA ALA A 68 19.39 1.31 9.02
C ALA A 68 18.27 0.90 9.98
N TYR A 69 17.24 0.23 9.46
CA TYR A 69 16.11 -0.28 10.21
C TYR A 69 16.02 -1.81 10.22
N THR A 70 17.11 -2.53 9.92
CA THR A 70 17.18 -3.97 10.15
C THR A 70 16.88 -4.27 11.62
N SER A 71 16.01 -5.23 11.86
CA SER A 71 15.73 -5.75 13.21
C SER A 71 15.96 -7.26 13.25
N ARG A 72 16.51 -7.74 14.37
CA ARG A 72 16.64 -9.18 14.64
C ARG A 72 15.32 -9.83 15.08
N THR A 73 14.29 -9.04 15.36
CA THR A 73 12.97 -9.49 15.81
C THR A 73 11.91 -9.45 14.72
N LEU A 74 12.31 -9.39 13.44
CA LEU A 74 11.36 -9.43 12.35
C LEU A 74 10.69 -10.82 12.27
N PRO A 75 9.41 -10.89 11.88
CA PRO A 75 8.74 -12.16 11.63
C PRO A 75 9.53 -13.01 10.63
N ASN A 76 9.57 -14.32 10.85
CA ASN A 76 9.93 -15.24 9.78
C ASN A 76 8.74 -15.32 8.81
N ARG A 77 9.04 -15.29 7.50
CA ARG A 77 8.05 -15.53 6.46
C ARG A 77 7.59 -16.98 6.49
#